data_AF-A0A1B2IV78-F1
#
_entry.id   AF-A0A1B2IV78-F1
#
_cell.length_a   1.000
_cell.length_b   1.000
_cell.length_c   1.000
_cell.angle_alpha   90.00
_cell.angle_beta   90.00
_cell.angle_gamma   90.00
#
_symmetry.space_group_name_H-M   'P 1'
#
loop_
_entity.id
_entity.type
_entity.pdbx_description
1 polymer ?
#
loop_
_entity_poly.entity_id
_entity_poly.type
_entity_poly.pdbx_seq_one_letter_code
_entity_poly.pdbx_strand_id
1 'polypeptide(L)'
;MNKIIFKSLALGALTLGVGFTTQQVSASAAYRTVKTKSYASTTPAYHAKNATKSVYLWNSTLTKKQHNLKNYPKTTWYVQKSVKLTNGKKTGIFYYVKNKSNSASGYVWRNYLTKGKFAATSGTSTATDPTVATSSNSLMFKYVNADSGATVATATWIIPSKLLKSGASLSKGTSMKSVLKDITSVLSASSADIPTGYDVVDTTYPDVVTSKVGETLIFHVLPQNN
;
A
#
# COMPACT_ATOMS: atom_id res chain seq x y z
N MET A 1 -60.23 8.06 53.08
CA MET A 1 -59.09 8.78 53.70
C MET A 1 -58.05 9.01 52.61
N ASN A 2 -57.57 10.19 52.23
CA ASN A 2 -57.84 11.60 52.56
C ASN A 2 -57.59 12.44 51.28
N LYS A 3 -58.45 13.43 51.04
CA LYS A 3 -58.28 14.50 50.03
C LYS A 3 -57.43 15.61 50.64
N ILE A 4 -56.50 16.24 49.90
CA ILE A 4 -56.11 17.66 50.10
C ILE A 4 -55.76 18.31 48.74
N ILE A 5 -56.19 19.55 48.58
CA ILE A 5 -56.23 20.40 47.39
C ILE A 5 -55.52 21.75 47.70
N PHE A 6 -55.04 22.46 46.66
CA PHE A 6 -54.70 23.91 46.53
C PHE A 6 -53.41 24.42 47.24
N LYS A 7 -52.61 25.37 46.71
CA LYS A 7 -52.91 26.65 46.03
C LYS A 7 -51.83 27.11 45.02
N SER A 8 -52.33 27.90 44.08
CA SER A 8 -51.75 28.74 43.01
C SER A 8 -50.47 29.56 43.28
N LEU A 9 -49.69 29.78 42.20
CA LEU A 9 -49.20 31.11 41.85
C LEU A 9 -49.25 31.29 40.32
N ALA A 10 -50.10 32.20 39.87
CA ALA A 10 -50.16 32.69 38.50
C ALA A 10 -49.51 34.08 38.45
N LEU A 11 -48.62 34.31 37.48
CA LEU A 11 -48.18 35.59 36.90
C LEU A 11 -47.13 35.20 35.82
N GLY A 12 -47.15 35.59 34.56
CA GLY A 12 -48.01 36.45 33.77
C GLY A 12 -47.70 36.22 32.28
N ALA A 13 -48.57 36.72 31.42
CA ALA A 13 -48.43 36.68 29.97
C ALA A 13 -47.34 37.64 29.47
N LEU A 14 -46.52 37.24 28.48
CA LEU A 14 -46.35 38.00 27.21
C LEU A 14 -45.53 37.20 26.18
N THR A 15 -46.05 37.24 24.96
CA THR A 15 -45.58 36.82 23.63
C THR A 15 -44.07 36.71 23.38
N LEU A 16 -43.66 35.73 22.54
CA LEU A 16 -43.01 35.92 21.24
C LEU A 16 -42.81 34.54 20.58
N GLY A 17 -43.43 34.33 19.41
CA GLY A 17 -43.26 33.12 18.63
C GLY A 17 -41.84 32.99 18.12
N VAL A 18 -41.10 32.00 18.62
CA VAL A 18 -39.95 31.44 17.94
C VAL A 18 -40.29 29.98 17.73
N GLY A 19 -40.61 29.64 16.48
CA GLY A 19 -40.83 28.26 16.09
C GLY A 19 -39.56 27.47 16.34
N PHE A 20 -39.52 26.74 17.46
CA PHE A 20 -38.55 25.68 17.67
C PHE A 20 -38.93 24.58 16.69
N THR A 21 -38.46 24.66 15.44
CA THR A 21 -38.38 23.48 14.60
C THR A 21 -37.41 22.55 15.32
N THR A 22 -37.95 21.58 16.05
CA THR A 22 -37.17 20.45 16.54
C THR A 22 -36.61 19.78 15.30
N GLN A 23 -35.37 20.11 14.95
CA GLN A 23 -34.67 19.45 13.89
C GLN A 23 -34.56 18.00 14.34
N GLN A 24 -35.41 17.14 13.79
CA GLN A 24 -35.38 15.71 14.04
C GLN A 24 -34.05 15.21 13.48
N VAL A 25 -33.00 15.26 14.31
CA VAL A 25 -31.72 14.63 14.04
C VAL A 25 -32.01 13.15 14.01
N SER A 26 -32.31 12.65 12.80
CA SER A 26 -32.52 11.24 12.57
C SER A 26 -31.19 10.56 12.82
N ALA A 27 -31.00 10.03 14.04
CA ALA A 27 -29.83 9.25 14.39
C ALA A 27 -29.63 8.19 13.30
N SER A 28 -28.43 8.13 12.72
CA SER A 28 -28.11 7.07 11.76
C SER A 28 -28.35 5.75 12.46
N ALA A 29 -29.31 4.97 11.97
CA ALA A 29 -29.61 3.65 12.52
C ALA A 29 -28.31 2.83 12.62
N ALA A 30 -28.19 2.03 13.67
CA ALA A 30 -27.07 1.11 13.81
C ALA A 30 -27.09 0.10 12.65
N TYR A 31 -25.91 -0.33 12.19
CA TYR A 31 -25.85 -1.38 11.19
C TYR A 31 -26.30 -2.71 11.78
N ARG A 32 -27.15 -3.42 11.03
CA ARG A 32 -27.62 -4.77 11.33
C ARG A 32 -27.22 -5.75 10.22
N THR A 33 -27.06 -7.01 10.59
CA THR A 33 -26.75 -8.09 9.63
C THR A 33 -28.02 -8.57 8.95
N VAL A 34 -28.01 -8.62 7.62
CA VAL A 34 -29.14 -9.10 6.79
C VAL A 34 -28.86 -10.50 6.24
N LYS A 35 -27.59 -10.80 5.95
CA LYS A 35 -27.18 -12.11 5.42
C LYS A 35 -25.78 -12.45 5.89
N THR A 36 -25.57 -13.71 6.24
CA THR A 36 -24.26 -14.23 6.64
C THR A 36 -23.88 -15.39 5.73
N LYS A 37 -22.61 -15.44 5.33
CA LYS A 37 -21.96 -16.59 4.70
C LYS A 37 -20.77 -17.00 5.56
N SER A 38 -20.77 -18.25 6.03
CA SER A 38 -19.67 -18.81 6.80
C SER A 38 -18.51 -19.25 5.89
N TYR A 39 -17.29 -19.14 6.40
CA TYR A 39 -16.06 -19.67 5.81
C TYR A 39 -15.29 -20.54 6.82
N ALA A 40 -15.97 -21.10 7.83
CA ALA A 40 -15.35 -21.87 8.89
C ALA A 40 -14.45 -23.02 8.39
N SER A 41 -14.79 -23.65 7.26
CA SER A 41 -14.04 -24.77 6.67
C SER A 41 -12.86 -24.36 5.78
N THR A 42 -12.84 -23.14 5.24
CA THR A 42 -11.85 -22.74 4.22
C THR A 42 -10.96 -21.58 4.66
N THR A 43 -11.47 -20.71 5.53
CA THR A 43 -10.76 -19.54 6.08
C THR A 43 -9.87 -18.81 5.06
N PRO A 44 -10.44 -18.32 3.93
CA PRO A 44 -9.62 -17.81 2.85
C PRO A 44 -8.77 -16.64 3.30
N ALA A 45 -7.52 -16.64 2.86
CA ALA A 45 -6.52 -15.64 3.19
C ALA A 45 -6.66 -14.39 2.32
N TYR A 46 -6.46 -13.23 2.95
CA TYR A 46 -6.46 -11.91 2.33
C TYR A 46 -5.34 -11.06 2.94
N HIS A 47 -5.03 -9.95 2.29
CA HIS A 47 -4.17 -8.89 2.82
C HIS A 47 -4.76 -7.52 2.51
N ALA A 48 -4.26 -6.47 3.16
CA ALA A 48 -4.69 -5.10 2.90
C ALA A 48 -4.33 -4.69 1.48
N LYS A 49 -5.28 -4.16 0.72
CA LYS A 49 -5.05 -3.70 -0.66
C LYS A 49 -4.02 -2.55 -0.72
N ASN A 50 -4.05 -1.69 0.28
CA ASN A 50 -3.08 -0.62 0.46
C ASN A 50 -2.64 -0.63 1.94
N ALA A 51 -1.37 -0.92 2.18
CA ALA A 51 -0.81 -1.11 3.51
C ALA A 51 -0.66 0.20 4.31
N THR A 52 -0.65 1.36 3.65
CA THR A 52 -0.49 2.68 4.31
C THR A 52 -1.82 3.40 4.51
N LYS A 53 -2.86 3.01 3.75
CA LYS A 53 -4.20 3.61 3.87
C LYS A 53 -4.84 3.28 5.21
N SER A 54 -5.34 4.32 5.88
CA SER A 54 -6.13 4.18 7.12
C SER A 54 -7.46 3.47 6.84
N VAL A 55 -7.56 2.21 7.26
CA VAL A 55 -8.77 1.37 7.11
C VAL A 55 -9.02 0.66 8.43
N TYR A 56 -10.18 0.88 9.03
CA TYR A 56 -10.49 0.32 10.35
C TYR A 56 -11.10 -1.09 10.26
N LEU A 57 -10.75 -1.91 11.25
CA LEU A 57 -11.53 -3.08 11.66
C LEU A 57 -12.53 -2.61 12.71
N TRP A 58 -13.80 -2.90 12.48
CA TRP A 58 -14.91 -2.46 13.31
C TRP A 58 -15.52 -3.61 14.11
N ASN A 59 -16.27 -3.28 15.16
CA ASN A 59 -17.19 -4.23 15.78
C ASN A 59 -18.37 -4.60 14.84
N SER A 60 -19.19 -5.57 15.24
CA SER A 60 -20.31 -6.11 14.42
C SER A 60 -21.38 -5.10 14.02
N THR A 61 -21.52 -4.01 14.78
CA THR A 61 -22.50 -2.94 14.53
C THR A 61 -21.90 -1.70 13.86
N LEU A 62 -20.60 -1.74 13.51
CA LEU A 62 -19.85 -0.63 12.92
C LEU A 62 -19.88 0.68 13.76
N THR A 63 -19.98 0.58 15.08
CA THR A 63 -19.99 1.73 16.00
C THR A 63 -18.66 1.97 16.69
N LYS A 64 -17.80 0.94 16.78
CA LYS A 64 -16.50 1.01 17.45
C LYS A 64 -15.38 0.55 16.52
N LYS A 65 -14.32 1.36 16.42
CA LYS A 65 -13.07 1.03 15.74
C LYS A 65 -12.23 0.19 16.69
N GLN A 66 -11.88 -1.04 16.31
CA GLN A 66 -11.09 -1.95 17.13
C GLN A 66 -9.62 -1.89 16.75
N HIS A 67 -9.33 -1.93 15.44
CA HIS A 67 -7.96 -1.88 14.91
C HIS A 67 -7.91 -1.06 13.62
N ASN A 68 -6.71 -0.78 13.12
CA ASN A 68 -6.51 -0.16 11.82
C ASN A 68 -5.50 -0.97 11.00
N LEU A 69 -5.86 -1.36 9.78
CA LEU A 69 -5.04 -2.15 8.88
C LEU A 69 -3.66 -1.52 8.61
N LYS A 70 -3.54 -0.19 8.65
CA LYS A 70 -2.25 0.49 8.45
C LYS A 70 -1.20 0.12 9.50
N ASN A 71 -1.64 -0.30 10.69
CA ASN A 71 -0.76 -0.75 11.77
C ASN A 71 -0.34 -2.22 11.61
N TYR A 72 -0.88 -2.91 10.60
CA TYR A 72 -0.64 -4.32 10.29
C TYR A 72 -0.24 -4.50 8.81
N PRO A 73 0.76 -3.76 8.30
CA PRO A 73 1.07 -3.69 6.87
C PRO A 73 1.54 -5.04 6.29
N LYS A 74 2.07 -5.93 7.15
CA LYS A 74 2.63 -7.25 6.79
C LYS A 74 1.75 -8.42 7.23
N THR A 75 0.44 -8.20 7.39
CA THR A 75 -0.45 -9.20 7.99
C THR A 75 -1.33 -9.89 6.97
N THR A 76 -1.37 -11.23 7.07
CA THR A 76 -2.41 -12.06 6.44
C THR A 76 -3.64 -12.10 7.33
N TRP A 77 -4.79 -11.79 6.74
CA TRP A 77 -6.11 -11.79 7.35
C TRP A 77 -6.90 -13.02 6.87
N TYR A 78 -7.38 -13.82 7.82
CA TYR A 78 -8.19 -15.01 7.53
C TYR A 78 -9.66 -14.69 7.70
N VAL A 79 -10.43 -14.75 6.61
CA VAL A 79 -11.87 -14.45 6.64
C VAL A 79 -12.61 -15.62 7.27
N GLN A 80 -13.39 -15.36 8.33
CA GLN A 80 -14.21 -16.40 8.97
C GLN A 80 -15.65 -16.37 8.48
N LYS A 81 -16.15 -15.19 8.15
CA LYS A 81 -17.50 -14.99 7.60
C LYS A 81 -17.59 -13.70 6.79
N SER A 82 -18.53 -13.69 5.86
CA SER A 82 -18.99 -12.50 5.13
C SER A 82 -20.38 -12.13 5.63
N VAL A 83 -20.61 -10.86 5.94
CA VAL A 83 -21.91 -10.33 6.35
C VAL A 83 -22.36 -9.20 5.43
N LYS A 84 -23.63 -9.20 5.04
CA LYS A 84 -24.30 -8.06 4.44
C LYS A 84 -24.83 -7.19 5.56
N LEU A 85 -24.22 -6.03 5.79
CA LEU A 85 -24.63 -5.07 6.82
C LEU A 85 -25.43 -3.94 6.17
N THR A 86 -26.50 -3.52 6.82
CA THR A 86 -27.29 -2.35 6.42
C THR A 86 -27.71 -1.50 7.62
N ASN A 87 -27.80 -0.19 7.43
CA ASN A 87 -28.50 0.71 8.36
C ASN A 87 -29.83 1.24 7.78
N GLY A 88 -30.36 0.56 6.76
CA GLY A 88 -31.56 1.00 6.02
C GLY A 88 -31.27 2.01 4.90
N LYS A 89 -30.18 2.80 4.99
CA LYS A 89 -29.78 3.76 3.94
C LYS A 89 -28.58 3.28 3.13
N LYS A 90 -27.59 2.69 3.80
CA LYS A 90 -26.34 2.18 3.23
C LYS A 90 -26.25 0.69 3.47
N THR A 91 -25.78 -0.02 2.46
CA THR A 91 -25.62 -1.47 2.50
C THR A 91 -24.26 -1.86 1.95
N GLY A 92 -23.59 -2.80 2.59
CA GLY A 92 -22.28 -3.27 2.16
C GLY A 92 -21.99 -4.69 2.59
N ILE A 93 -21.02 -5.32 1.91
CA ILE A 93 -20.49 -6.64 2.29
C ILE A 93 -19.20 -6.43 3.08
N PHE A 94 -19.19 -6.96 4.30
CA PHE A 94 -18.06 -6.89 5.21
C PHE A 94 -17.54 -8.29 5.50
N TYR A 95 -16.22 -8.42 5.58
CA TYR A 95 -15.57 -9.62 6.05
C TYR A 95 -15.25 -9.46 7.53
N TYR A 96 -15.58 -10.48 8.31
CA TYR A 96 -14.98 -10.66 9.63
C TYR A 96 -13.66 -11.39 9.46
N VAL A 97 -12.58 -10.74 9.84
CA VAL A 97 -11.21 -11.24 9.68
C VAL A 97 -10.53 -11.42 11.03
N LYS A 98 -9.59 -12.36 11.09
CA LYS A 98 -8.65 -12.54 12.20
C LYS A 98 -7.23 -12.68 11.66
N ASN A 99 -6.23 -12.17 12.38
CA ASN A 99 -4.84 -12.50 12.09
C ASN A 99 -4.50 -13.91 12.62
N LYS A 100 -3.33 -14.45 12.25
CA LYS A 100 -2.92 -15.82 12.61
C LYS A 100 -2.90 -16.07 14.12
N SER A 101 -2.45 -15.07 14.90
CA SER A 101 -2.35 -15.14 16.36
C SER A 101 -3.65 -14.82 17.10
N ASN A 102 -4.73 -14.50 16.38
CA ASN A 102 -6.01 -14.04 16.93
C ASN A 102 -5.93 -12.77 17.80
N SER A 103 -4.80 -12.05 17.82
CA SER A 103 -4.64 -10.82 18.60
C SER A 103 -5.31 -9.59 17.98
N ALA A 104 -5.69 -9.66 16.70
CA ALA A 104 -6.43 -8.61 16.02
C ALA A 104 -7.55 -9.23 15.17
N SER A 105 -8.76 -8.69 15.33
CA SER A 105 -9.92 -9.13 14.56
C SER A 105 -10.96 -8.02 14.41
N GLY A 106 -11.90 -8.21 13.48
CA GLY A 106 -13.03 -7.31 13.30
C GLY A 106 -13.59 -7.32 11.89
N TYR A 107 -14.56 -6.43 11.65
CA TYR A 107 -15.26 -6.29 10.39
C TYR A 107 -14.62 -5.21 9.51
N VAL A 108 -14.40 -5.54 8.25
CA VAL A 108 -13.85 -4.62 7.25
C VAL A 108 -14.59 -4.77 5.93
N TRP A 109 -14.78 -3.65 5.23
CA TRP A 109 -15.40 -3.67 3.92
C TRP A 109 -14.54 -4.45 2.93
N ARG A 110 -15.16 -5.40 2.20
CA ARG A 110 -14.42 -6.38 1.39
C ARG A 110 -13.45 -5.77 0.37
N ASN A 111 -13.80 -4.60 -0.18
CA ASN A 111 -13.04 -3.96 -1.25
C ASN A 111 -11.72 -3.32 -0.76
N TYR A 112 -11.48 -3.24 0.55
CA TYR A 112 -10.18 -2.84 1.12
C TYR A 112 -9.19 -4.00 1.23
N LEU A 113 -9.61 -5.21 0.87
CA LEU A 113 -8.78 -6.40 0.91
C LEU A 113 -8.52 -6.93 -0.50
N THR A 114 -7.37 -7.58 -0.65
CA THR A 114 -7.00 -8.36 -1.83
C THR A 114 -6.88 -9.82 -1.41
N LYS A 115 -7.40 -10.74 -2.23
CA LYS A 115 -7.36 -12.18 -1.95
C LYS A 115 -5.93 -12.70 -2.04
N GLY A 116 -5.57 -13.62 -1.16
CA GLY A 116 -4.23 -14.21 -1.06
C GLY A 116 -3.57 -13.90 0.27
N LYS A 117 -2.68 -14.78 0.73
CA LYS A 117 -1.83 -14.51 1.89
C LYS A 117 -1.01 -13.25 1.62
N PHE A 118 -0.71 -12.49 2.66
CA PHE A 118 0.40 -11.55 2.58
C PHE A 118 1.66 -12.39 2.38
N ALA A 119 2.11 -12.45 1.13
CA ALA A 119 3.52 -12.68 0.87
C ALA A 119 4.18 -11.34 1.20
N ALA A 120 5.12 -11.33 2.14
CA ALA A 120 6.20 -10.40 1.91
C ALA A 120 6.65 -10.71 0.49
N THR A 121 6.75 -9.71 -0.38
CA THR A 121 7.67 -9.83 -1.49
C THR A 121 9.07 -9.86 -0.86
N SER A 122 9.37 -10.88 -0.05
CA SER A 122 10.62 -11.58 -0.18
C SER A 122 10.62 -11.97 -1.65
N GLY A 123 11.21 -11.10 -2.47
CA GLY A 123 12.18 -11.62 -3.41
C GLY A 123 13.09 -12.47 -2.55
N THR A 124 12.75 -13.75 -2.41
CA THR A 124 13.72 -14.75 -2.04
C THR A 124 14.77 -14.56 -3.11
N SER A 125 15.87 -13.89 -2.76
CA SER A 125 17.13 -14.17 -3.44
C SER A 125 17.38 -15.64 -3.18
N THR A 126 16.77 -16.48 -4.01
CA THR A 126 17.37 -17.76 -4.35
C THR A 126 18.76 -17.38 -4.83
N ALA A 127 19.78 -18.08 -4.35
CA ALA A 127 21.19 -17.84 -4.66
C ALA A 127 21.55 -18.09 -6.15
N THR A 128 20.60 -17.88 -7.05
CA THR A 128 20.73 -18.03 -8.49
C THR A 128 20.47 -16.65 -9.09
N ASP A 129 21.43 -16.12 -9.85
CA ASP A 129 21.24 -14.85 -10.52
C ASP A 129 20.06 -14.95 -11.50
N PRO A 130 19.12 -13.98 -11.48
CA PRO A 130 18.03 -13.97 -12.42
C PRO A 130 18.58 -13.88 -13.85
N THR A 131 18.07 -14.70 -14.75
CA THR A 131 18.48 -14.71 -16.17
C THR A 131 17.57 -13.85 -17.06
N VAL A 132 16.45 -13.37 -16.51
CA VAL A 132 15.46 -12.55 -17.23
C VAL A 132 15.30 -11.20 -16.54
N ALA A 133 15.44 -10.13 -17.32
CA ALA A 133 15.24 -8.77 -16.88
C ALA A 133 13.75 -8.42 -16.73
N THR A 134 13.43 -7.63 -15.72
CA THR A 134 12.11 -7.11 -15.40
C THR A 134 12.28 -5.72 -14.79
N SER A 135 11.21 -4.93 -14.74
CA SER A 135 11.25 -3.62 -14.06
C SER A 135 11.54 -3.69 -12.56
N SER A 136 11.59 -4.88 -11.96
CA SER A 136 11.82 -5.09 -10.53
C SER A 136 13.16 -5.73 -10.22
N ASN A 137 14.02 -6.00 -11.21
CA ASN A 137 15.33 -6.63 -10.97
C ASN A 137 16.45 -6.13 -11.90
N SER A 138 16.22 -5.11 -12.74
CA SER A 138 17.23 -4.61 -13.67
C SER A 138 17.31 -3.09 -13.72
N LEU A 139 18.39 -2.58 -14.30
CA LEU A 139 18.52 -1.21 -14.81
C LEU A 139 18.71 -1.26 -16.33
N MET A 140 18.31 -0.19 -17.01
CA MET A 140 18.70 0.03 -18.41
C MET A 140 19.79 1.08 -18.47
N PHE A 141 20.86 0.77 -19.20
CA PHE A 141 21.91 1.72 -19.53
C PHE A 141 21.67 2.18 -20.96
N LYS A 142 21.58 3.49 -21.16
CA LYS A 142 21.38 4.12 -22.45
C LYS A 142 22.59 4.98 -22.75
N TYR A 143 23.32 4.65 -23.81
CA TYR A 143 24.48 5.41 -24.25
C TYR A 143 24.05 6.38 -25.35
N VAL A 144 24.37 7.65 -25.16
CA VAL A 144 23.99 8.74 -26.05
C VAL A 144 25.25 9.46 -26.50
N ASN A 145 25.38 9.66 -27.81
CA ASN A 145 26.48 10.46 -28.35
C ASN A 145 26.33 11.91 -27.85
N ALA A 146 27.35 12.45 -27.19
CA ALA A 146 27.29 13.74 -26.51
C ALA A 146 27.07 14.93 -27.46
N ASP A 147 27.54 14.83 -28.72
CA ASP A 147 27.44 15.90 -29.71
C ASP A 147 26.09 15.90 -30.44
N SER A 148 25.62 14.72 -30.82
CA SER A 148 24.42 14.56 -31.65
C SER A 148 23.15 14.26 -30.86
N GLY A 149 23.26 13.83 -29.59
CA GLY A 149 22.14 13.34 -28.80
C GLY A 149 21.56 12.00 -29.29
N ALA A 150 22.17 11.38 -30.30
CA ALA A 150 21.71 10.11 -30.84
C ALA A 150 21.97 8.97 -29.85
N THR A 151 21.02 8.05 -29.71
CA THR A 151 21.23 6.82 -28.93
C THR A 151 22.13 5.90 -29.74
N VAL A 152 23.30 5.57 -29.20
CA VAL A 152 24.29 4.71 -29.87
C VAL A 152 24.18 3.25 -29.43
N ALA A 153 23.78 3.01 -28.18
CA ALA A 153 23.55 1.67 -27.66
C ALA A 153 22.62 1.67 -26.43
N THR A 154 22.06 0.51 -26.13
CA THR A 154 21.37 0.24 -24.87
C THR A 154 21.79 -1.12 -24.33
N ALA A 155 22.02 -1.21 -23.03
CA ALA A 155 22.30 -2.45 -22.32
C ALA A 155 21.32 -2.64 -21.16
N THR A 156 21.02 -3.89 -20.83
CA THR A 156 20.18 -4.23 -19.67
C THR A 156 21.02 -4.93 -18.64
N TRP A 157 21.18 -4.31 -17.48
CA TRP A 157 21.89 -4.92 -16.37
C TRP A 157 20.92 -5.55 -15.39
N ILE A 158 20.89 -6.88 -15.35
CA ILE A 158 20.17 -7.62 -14.31
C ILE A 158 20.99 -7.57 -13.04
N ILE A 159 20.40 -7.06 -11.95
CA ILE A 159 21.09 -6.82 -10.69
C ILE A 159 21.49 -8.19 -10.08
N PRO A 160 22.79 -8.51 -10.00
CA PRO A 160 23.24 -9.79 -9.46
C PRO A 160 22.94 -9.90 -7.97
N SER A 161 22.42 -11.04 -7.56
CA SER A 161 22.06 -11.36 -6.17
C SER A 161 23.24 -11.17 -5.21
N LYS A 162 24.47 -11.48 -5.67
CA LYS A 162 25.71 -11.36 -4.90
C LYS A 162 26.06 -9.92 -4.48
N LEU A 163 25.54 -8.92 -5.19
CA LEU A 163 25.78 -7.50 -4.89
C LEU A 163 24.77 -6.93 -3.88
N LEU A 164 23.73 -7.68 -3.52
CA LEU A 164 22.67 -7.22 -2.63
C LEU A 164 23.05 -7.32 -1.16
N LYS A 165 22.64 -6.33 -0.37
CA LYS A 165 22.67 -6.40 1.10
C LYS A 165 21.83 -7.58 1.60
N SER A 166 22.19 -8.13 2.75
CA SER A 166 21.41 -9.19 3.38
C SER A 166 19.97 -8.73 3.64
N GLY A 167 18.99 -9.51 3.18
CA GLY A 167 17.56 -9.19 3.31
C GLY A 167 17.06 -8.06 2.41
N ALA A 168 17.88 -7.54 1.49
CA ALA A 168 17.41 -6.59 0.49
C ALA A 168 16.39 -7.25 -0.44
N SER A 169 15.33 -6.51 -0.76
CA SER A 169 14.30 -6.92 -1.71
C SER A 169 14.26 -5.94 -2.87
N LEU A 170 14.32 -6.47 -4.08
CA LEU A 170 14.23 -5.67 -5.30
C LEU A 170 12.75 -5.46 -5.68
N SER A 171 12.38 -4.21 -5.93
CA SER A 171 11.09 -3.84 -6.50
C SER A 171 11.23 -2.54 -7.27
N LYS A 172 10.44 -2.37 -8.34
CA LYS A 172 10.49 -1.15 -9.17
C LYS A 172 10.43 0.12 -8.32
N GLY A 173 11.37 1.04 -8.53
CA GLY A 173 11.46 2.30 -7.79
C GLY A 173 12.17 2.20 -6.44
N THR A 174 12.72 1.04 -6.06
CA THR A 174 13.56 0.93 -4.85
C THR A 174 14.91 1.58 -5.10
N SER A 175 15.39 2.43 -4.18
CA SER A 175 16.71 3.08 -4.32
C SER A 175 17.84 2.05 -4.34
N MET A 176 18.74 2.14 -5.32
CA MET A 176 19.90 1.25 -5.45
C MET A 176 20.84 1.34 -4.24
N LYS A 177 21.04 2.55 -3.70
CA LYS A 177 21.81 2.77 -2.46
C LYS A 177 21.26 1.98 -1.27
N SER A 178 19.95 1.72 -1.25
CA SER A 178 19.31 0.96 -0.16
C SER A 178 19.48 -0.56 -0.30
N VAL A 179 19.65 -1.08 -1.51
CA VAL A 179 19.67 -2.53 -1.78
C VAL A 179 21.05 -3.11 -2.08
N LEU A 180 21.96 -2.33 -2.68
CA LEU A 180 23.32 -2.78 -2.99
C LEU A 180 24.25 -2.66 -1.79
N LYS A 181 25.19 -3.60 -1.68
CA LYS A 181 26.34 -3.54 -0.75
C LYS A 181 27.21 -2.33 -1.06
N ASP A 182 27.48 -2.11 -2.34
CA ASP A 182 28.25 -1.00 -2.86
C ASP A 182 27.55 -0.42 -4.10
N ILE A 183 27.24 0.88 -4.04
CA ILE A 183 26.57 1.61 -5.11
C ILE A 183 27.47 1.78 -6.35
N THR A 184 28.80 1.71 -6.20
CA THR A 184 29.77 1.81 -7.30
C THR A 184 29.67 0.65 -8.29
N SER A 185 29.05 -0.46 -7.87
CA SER A 185 28.83 -1.62 -8.74
C SER A 185 27.91 -1.33 -9.94
N VAL A 186 27.03 -0.33 -9.83
CA VAL A 186 26.24 0.17 -10.98
C VAL A 186 27.16 0.80 -12.02
N LEU A 187 28.12 1.62 -11.57
CA LEU A 187 29.10 2.26 -12.45
C LEU A 187 30.01 1.22 -13.12
N SER A 188 30.48 0.24 -12.35
CA SER A 188 31.29 -0.86 -12.88
C SER A 188 30.55 -1.64 -13.96
N ALA A 189 29.25 -1.90 -13.77
CA ALA A 189 28.41 -2.57 -14.75
C ALA A 189 28.21 -1.73 -16.02
N SER A 190 27.91 -0.43 -15.88
CA SER A 190 27.75 0.45 -17.05
C SER A 190 29.05 0.63 -17.83
N SER A 191 30.20 0.62 -17.17
CA SER A 191 31.49 0.71 -17.86
C SER A 191 31.84 -0.55 -18.64
N ALA A 192 31.40 -1.72 -18.18
CA ALA A 192 31.60 -2.98 -18.89
C ALA A 192 30.75 -3.08 -20.18
N ASP A 193 29.63 -2.36 -20.24
CA ASP A 193 28.67 -2.37 -21.35
C ASP A 193 28.84 -1.18 -22.33
N ILE A 194 29.91 -0.38 -22.20
CA ILE A 194 30.19 0.73 -23.14
C ILE A 194 30.37 0.15 -24.55
N PRO A 195 29.66 0.67 -25.57
CA PRO A 195 29.83 0.20 -26.94
C PRO A 195 31.25 0.45 -27.47
N THR A 196 31.80 -0.52 -28.21
CA THR A 196 33.14 -0.43 -28.80
C THR A 196 33.28 0.80 -29.70
N GLY A 197 34.41 1.49 -29.62
CA GLY A 197 34.70 2.70 -30.39
C GLY A 197 34.13 3.98 -29.77
N TYR A 198 33.71 3.93 -28.51
CA TYR A 198 33.21 5.10 -27.76
C TYR A 198 33.88 5.22 -26.39
N ASP A 199 34.16 6.45 -25.97
CA ASP A 199 34.62 6.80 -24.62
C ASP A 199 33.53 7.54 -23.85
N VAL A 200 33.41 7.27 -22.55
CA VAL A 200 32.43 7.98 -21.70
C VAL A 200 32.96 9.36 -21.31
N VAL A 201 32.11 10.37 -21.43
CA VAL A 201 32.43 11.76 -21.05
C VAL A 201 31.87 12.16 -19.68
N ASP A 202 30.90 11.40 -19.16
CA ASP A 202 30.35 11.63 -17.82
C ASP A 202 31.39 11.27 -16.74
N THR A 203 31.95 12.29 -16.07
CA THR A 203 32.99 12.08 -15.05
C THR A 203 32.46 11.90 -13.63
N THR A 204 31.21 12.27 -13.38
CA THR A 204 30.65 12.32 -12.01
C THR A 204 29.38 11.51 -11.80
N TYR A 205 28.80 10.91 -12.86
CA TYR A 205 27.62 10.05 -12.85
C TYR A 205 26.62 10.33 -11.71
N PRO A 206 26.11 11.57 -11.57
CA PRO A 206 25.36 12.00 -10.40
C PRO A 206 24.10 11.15 -10.17
N ASP A 207 23.56 10.57 -11.24
CA ASP A 207 22.34 9.77 -11.22
C ASP A 207 22.54 8.34 -10.69
N VAL A 208 23.78 7.86 -10.61
CA VAL A 208 24.05 6.51 -10.07
C VAL A 208 23.67 6.43 -8.59
N VAL A 209 23.99 7.47 -7.81
CA VAL A 209 23.73 7.49 -6.35
C VAL A 209 22.23 7.59 -6.05
N THR A 210 21.46 8.23 -6.93
CA THR A 210 20.02 8.45 -6.79
C THR A 210 19.18 7.42 -7.54
N SER A 211 19.81 6.56 -8.34
CA SER A 211 19.16 5.54 -9.17
C SER A 211 18.25 4.59 -8.39
N LYS A 212 17.23 4.10 -9.09
CA LYS A 212 16.25 3.14 -8.57
C LYS A 212 16.09 1.95 -9.51
N VAL A 213 15.76 0.79 -8.93
CA VAL A 213 15.47 -0.44 -9.66
C VAL A 213 14.41 -0.19 -10.75
N GLY A 214 14.68 -0.63 -11.97
CA GLY A 214 13.80 -0.47 -13.13
C GLY A 214 13.89 0.88 -13.84
N GLU A 215 14.83 1.75 -13.47
CA GLU A 215 15.09 3.02 -14.17
C GLU A 215 16.03 2.85 -15.36
N THR A 216 16.04 3.87 -16.22
CA THR A 216 17.00 4.03 -17.31
C THR A 216 18.01 5.09 -16.91
N LEU A 217 19.29 4.74 -16.90
CA LEU A 217 20.40 5.67 -16.72
C LEU A 217 20.96 6.05 -18.08
N ILE A 218 21.22 7.34 -18.27
CA ILE A 218 21.76 7.88 -19.51
C ILE A 218 23.23 8.19 -19.29
N PHE A 219 24.07 7.72 -20.22
CA PHE A 219 25.50 7.93 -20.23
C PHE A 219 25.88 8.60 -21.54
N HIS A 220 26.58 9.73 -21.46
CA HIS A 220 27.09 10.44 -22.61
C HIS A 220 28.42 9.85 -23.04
N VAL A 221 28.57 9.61 -24.34
CA VAL A 221 29.77 9.04 -24.94
C VAL A 221 30.20 9.82 -26.17
N LEU A 222 31.48 9.79 -26.50
CA LEU A 222 32.04 10.32 -27.75
C LEU A 222 32.75 9.21 -28.52
N PRO A 223 32.78 9.28 -29.86
CA PRO A 223 33.57 8.35 -30.66
C PRO A 223 35.05 8.46 -30.28
N GLN A 224 35.74 7.33 -30.22
CA GLN A 224 37.20 7.32 -30.11
C GLN A 224 37.80 7.94 -31.37
N ASN A 225 38.70 8.91 -31.20
CA ASN A 225 39.48 9.43 -32.31
C ASN A 225 40.52 8.38 -32.69
N ASN A 226 40.33 7.72 -33.84
CA ASN A 226 41.35 6.89 -34.48
C ASN A 226 42.49 7.75 -35.03
#